data_AF-A0AAU9F9T8-F1
#
_entry.id   AF-A0AAU9F9T8-F1
#
_cell.length_a   1.000
_cell.length_b   1.000
_cell.length_c   1.000
_cell.angle_alpha   90.00
_cell.angle_beta   90.00
_cell.angle_gamma   90.00
#
_symmetry.space_group_name_H-M   'P 1'
#
loop_
_entity.id
_entity.type
_entity.pdbx_description
1 polymer ?
#
loop_
_entity_poly.entity_id
_entity_poly.type
_entity_poly.pdbx_seq_one_letter_code
_entity_poly.pdbx_strand_id
1 'polypeptide(L)'
;MPPRPKRSASSFMLWLNTKGRGYIKQQHPGYSITQVGRREEEIWRKMGENEKDKWKSQASLAMINYKRKMGIFISKYRRLHYQYSKSQFNVQ
;
A
#
# COMPACT_ATOMS: atom_id res chain seq x y z
N MET A 1 -2.86 5.73 -21.28
CA MET A 1 -2.89 6.56 -20.04
C MET A 1 -1.86 6.04 -19.04
N PRO A 2 -1.26 6.88 -18.16
CA PRO A 2 -0.33 6.37 -17.15
C PRO A 2 -1.03 5.40 -16.19
N PRO A 3 -0.32 4.41 -15.62
CA PRO A 3 -0.89 3.52 -14.60
C PRO A 3 -1.04 4.26 -13.26
N ARG A 4 -2.19 4.04 -12.59
CA ARG A 4 -2.47 4.67 -11.29
C ARG A 4 -1.54 4.10 -10.21
N PRO A 5 -0.88 4.95 -9.40
CA PRO A 5 -0.07 4.50 -8.28
C PRO A 5 -0.90 3.65 -7.29
N LYS A 6 -0.35 2.53 -6.83
CA LYS A 6 -0.99 1.66 -5.83
C LYS A 6 -0.97 2.32 -4.45
N ARG A 7 -2.07 2.19 -3.69
CA ARG A 7 -2.21 2.76 -2.34
C ARG A 7 -1.05 2.31 -1.43
N SER A 8 -0.56 3.22 -0.58
CA SER A 8 0.43 2.88 0.45
C SER A 8 -0.15 1.90 1.46
N ALA A 9 0.64 0.93 1.90
CA ALA A 9 0.26 -0.01 2.95
C ALA A 9 0.24 0.69 4.32
N SER A 10 -0.69 0.30 5.19
CA SER A 10 -0.71 0.71 6.60
C SER A 10 0.43 0.03 7.37
N SER A 11 0.72 0.51 8.59
CA SER A 11 1.73 -0.09 9.48
C SER A 11 1.48 -1.57 9.74
N PHE A 12 0.23 -1.94 10.01
CA PHE A 12 -0.18 -3.34 10.14
C PHE A 12 0.09 -4.15 8.88
N MET A 13 -0.29 -3.63 7.70
CA MET A 13 -0.08 -4.34 6.43
C MET A 13 1.42 -4.48 6.08
N LEU A 14 2.25 -3.50 6.45
CA LEU A 14 3.71 -3.59 6.29
C LEU A 14 4.28 -4.69 7.18
N TRP A 15 3.92 -4.71 8.46
CA TRP A 15 4.33 -5.76 9.38
C TRP A 15 3.85 -7.14 8.95
N LEU A 16 2.60 -7.26 8.51
CA LEU A 16 1.99 -8.51 8.07
C LEU A 16 2.72 -9.08 6.84
N ASN A 17 3.05 -8.25 5.87
CA ASN A 17 3.77 -8.67 4.66
C ASN A 17 5.25 -9.00 4.91
N THR A 18 5.88 -8.41 5.94
CA THR A 18 7.31 -8.58 6.22
C THR A 18 7.61 -9.68 7.22
N LYS A 19 6.79 -9.80 8.27
CA LYS A 19 7.01 -10.70 9.42
C LYS A 19 5.81 -11.61 9.66
N GLY A 20 4.60 -11.05 9.69
CA GLY A 20 3.37 -11.76 10.09
C GLY A 20 3.12 -13.05 9.29
N ARG A 21 2.99 -12.94 7.96
CA ARG A 21 2.65 -14.10 7.11
C ARG A 21 3.68 -15.21 7.17
N GLY A 22 4.96 -14.85 7.13
CA GLY A 22 6.07 -15.80 7.15
C GLY A 22 6.12 -16.57 8.47
N TYR A 23 5.98 -15.85 9.58
CA TYR A 23 5.98 -16.44 10.92
C TYR A 23 4.84 -17.45 11.09
N ILE A 24 3.61 -17.08 10.72
CA ILE A 24 2.45 -17.96 10.93
C ILE A 24 2.49 -19.16 9.99
N LYS A 25 2.89 -18.96 8.72
CA LYS A 25 3.03 -20.08 7.78
C LYS A 25 4.11 -21.08 8.20
N GLN A 26 5.20 -20.63 8.84
CA GLN A 26 6.20 -21.55 9.37
C GLN A 26 5.66 -22.34 10.56
N GLN A 27 4.95 -21.70 11.48
CA GLN A 27 4.40 -22.37 12.66
C GLN A 27 3.22 -23.29 12.30
N HIS A 28 2.42 -22.89 11.31
CA HIS A 28 1.21 -23.59 10.89
C HIS A 28 1.03 -23.57 9.36
N PRO A 29 1.77 -24.39 8.62
CA PRO A 29 1.71 -24.43 7.16
C PRO A 29 0.34 -24.87 6.62
N GLY A 30 -0.49 -25.54 7.43
CA GLY A 30 -1.84 -25.99 7.07
C GLY A 30 -2.97 -25.00 7.40
N TYR A 31 -2.68 -23.83 7.97
CA TYR A 31 -3.73 -22.87 8.30
C TYR A 31 -4.32 -22.21 7.05
N SER A 32 -5.65 -22.08 7.06
CA SER A 32 -6.34 -21.29 6.04
C SER A 32 -6.00 -19.81 6.17
N ILE A 33 -6.16 -19.05 5.08
CA ILE A 33 -5.92 -17.60 5.06
C ILE A 33 -6.67 -16.88 6.19
N THR A 34 -7.89 -17.32 6.52
CA THR A 34 -8.69 -16.76 7.61
C THR A 34 -8.07 -17.01 8.99
N GLN A 35 -7.55 -18.21 9.23
CA GLN A 35 -6.87 -18.56 10.50
C GLN A 35 -5.55 -17.81 10.65
N VAL A 36 -4.80 -17.68 9.54
CA VAL A 36 -3.57 -16.87 9.50
C VAL A 36 -3.87 -15.42 9.85
N GLY A 37 -4.88 -14.81 9.22
CA GLY A 37 -5.27 -13.42 9.49
C GLY A 37 -5.66 -13.17 10.95
N ARG A 38 -6.42 -14.07 11.58
CA ARG A 38 -6.79 -13.94 13.00
C ARG A 38 -5.56 -13.95 13.91
N ARG A 39 -4.61 -14.85 13.66
CA ARG A 39 -3.40 -14.95 14.46
C ARG A 39 -2.45 -13.77 14.21
N GLU A 40 -2.35 -13.28 12.98
CA GLU A 40 -1.59 -12.07 12.66
C GLU A 40 -2.11 -10.87 13.44
N GLU A 41 -3.44 -10.71 13.51
CA GLU A 41 -4.06 -9.65 14.28
C GLU A 41 -3.80 -9.79 15.78
N GLU A 42 -3.85 -11.02 16.32
CA GLU A 42 -3.56 -11.28 17.73
C GLU A 42 -2.12 -10.89 18.11
N ILE A 43 -1.14 -11.28 17.30
CA ILE A 43 0.27 -10.92 17.50
C ILE A 43 0.45 -9.41 17.37
N TRP A 44 -0.18 -8.78 16.37
CA TRP A 44 -0.12 -7.33 16.23
C TRP A 44 -0.73 -6.62 17.42
N ARG A 45 -1.87 -7.08 17.97
CA ARG A 45 -2.48 -6.50 19.17
C ARG A 45 -1.54 -6.62 20.37
N LYS A 46 -0.91 -7.77 20.56
CA LYS A 46 0.06 -8.05 21.64
C LYS A 46 1.41 -7.33 21.46
N MET A 47 1.76 -6.91 20.25
CA MET A 47 3.00 -6.19 19.98
C MET A 47 3.06 -4.87 20.77
N GLY A 48 4.21 -4.59 21.35
CA GLY A 48 4.47 -3.37 22.12
C GLY A 48 4.37 -2.11 21.26
N GLU A 49 4.05 -0.99 21.90
CA GLU A 49 3.89 0.29 21.20
C GLU A 49 5.17 0.76 20.50
N ASN A 50 6.34 0.52 21.10
CA ASN A 50 7.64 0.84 20.51
C ASN A 50 7.89 0.13 19.17
N GLU A 51 7.49 -1.14 19.05
CA GLU A 51 7.62 -1.87 17.79
C GLU A 51 6.59 -1.38 16.76
N LYS A 52 5.34 -1.18 17.20
CA LYS A 52 4.30 -0.59 16.37
C LYS A 52 4.71 0.78 15.83
N ASP A 53 5.41 1.58 16.62
CA ASP A 53 5.84 2.92 16.23
C ASP A 53 6.85 2.92 15.08
N LYS A 54 7.81 1.96 15.09
CA LYS A 54 8.71 1.73 13.95
C LYS A 54 7.93 1.48 12.67
N TRP A 55 6.89 0.63 12.74
CA TRP A 55 6.02 0.34 11.59
C TRP A 55 5.13 1.53 11.20
N LYS A 56 4.64 2.31 12.16
CA LYS A 56 3.89 3.57 11.91
C LYS A 56 4.77 4.57 11.16
N SER A 57 6.01 4.76 11.59
CA SER A 57 7.00 5.62 10.93
C SER A 57 7.29 5.18 9.50
N GLN A 58 7.52 3.87 9.28
CA GLN A 58 7.70 3.32 7.93
C GLN A 58 6.46 3.49 7.04
N ALA A 59 5.26 3.28 7.60
CA ALA A 59 4.00 3.50 6.89
C ALA A 59 3.79 4.97 6.52
N SER A 60 4.17 5.88 7.40
CA SER A 60 4.11 7.33 7.16
C SER A 60 5.02 7.71 5.99
N LEU A 61 6.27 7.22 5.97
CA LEU A 61 7.19 7.45 4.86
C LEU A 61 6.66 6.89 3.53
N ALA A 62 6.09 5.67 3.57
CA ALA A 62 5.46 5.07 2.40
C ALA A 62 4.25 5.90 1.88
N MET A 63 3.45 6.46 2.79
CA MET A 63 2.34 7.36 2.47
C MET A 63 2.83 8.66 1.83
N ILE A 64 3.89 9.26 2.33
CA ILE A 64 4.50 10.47 1.73
C ILE A 64 4.94 10.20 0.29
N ASN A 65 5.65 9.08 0.08
CA ASN A 65 6.08 8.67 -1.26
C ASN A 65 4.90 8.38 -2.20
N TYR A 66 3.84 7.75 -1.69
CA TYR A 66 2.61 7.53 -2.45
C TYR A 66 1.93 8.86 -2.85
N LYS A 67 1.80 9.80 -1.91
CA LYS A 67 1.22 11.14 -2.19
C LYS A 67 2.01 11.87 -3.28
N ARG A 68 3.36 11.82 -3.21
CA ARG A 68 4.23 12.39 -4.26
C ARG A 68 3.99 11.74 -5.63
N LYS A 69 4.00 10.41 -5.69
CA LYS A 69 3.73 9.66 -6.94
C LYS A 69 2.33 9.94 -7.48
N MET A 70 1.34 10.08 -6.60
CA MET A 70 -0.04 10.41 -6.97
C MET A 70 -0.15 11.82 -7.55
N GLY A 71 0.54 12.81 -6.97
CA GLY A 71 0.59 14.16 -7.52
C GLY A 71 1.13 14.19 -8.95
N ILE A 72 2.26 13.51 -9.19
CA ILE A 72 2.86 13.39 -10.54
C ILE A 72 1.90 12.69 -11.50
N PHE A 73 1.26 11.61 -11.05
CA PHE A 73 0.26 10.86 -11.83
C PHE A 73 -0.91 11.76 -12.25
N ILE A 74 -1.49 12.51 -11.31
CA ILE A 74 -2.62 13.42 -11.57
C ILE A 74 -2.22 14.50 -12.57
N SER A 75 -1.04 15.12 -12.40
CA SER A 75 -0.55 16.15 -13.33
C SER A 75 -0.34 15.59 -14.74
N LYS A 76 0.26 14.39 -14.86
CA LYS A 76 0.47 13.72 -16.16
C LYS A 76 -0.87 13.31 -16.79
N TYR A 77 -1.79 12.78 -16.00
CA TYR A 77 -3.14 12.41 -16.45
C TYR A 77 -3.90 13.63 -16.99
N ARG A 78 -3.91 14.74 -16.24
CA ARG A 78 -4.57 15.99 -16.66
C ARG A 78 -4.00 16.52 -17.98
N ARG A 79 -2.67 16.54 -18.13
CA ARG A 79 -2.01 17.00 -19.37
C ARG A 79 -2.36 16.13 -20.56
N LEU A 80 -2.25 14.80 -20.42
CA LEU A 80 -2.56 13.87 -21.50
C LEU A 80 -4.03 13.93 -21.89
N HIS A 81 -4.93 14.05 -20.91
CA HIS A 81 -6.36 14.19 -21.16
C HIS A 81 -6.68 15.49 -21.91
N TYR A 82 -6.03 16.60 -21.54
CA TYR A 82 -6.16 17.87 -22.26
C TYR A 82 -5.66 17.79 -23.71
N GLN A 83 -4.48 17.20 -23.93
CA GLN A 83 -3.92 17.01 -25.27
C GLN A 83 -4.79 16.10 -26.14
N TYR A 84 -5.29 15.00 -25.58
CA TYR A 84 -6.21 14.09 -26.26
C TYR A 84 -7.51 14.80 -26.67
N SER A 85 -8.13 15.53 -25.74
CA SER A 85 -9.34 16.31 -26.02
C SER A 85 -9.09 17.32 -27.15
N LYS A 86 -8.04 18.14 -27.03
CA LYS A 86 -7.68 19.13 -28.06
C LYS A 86 -7.41 18.46 -29.42
N SER A 87 -6.72 17.31 -29.45
CA SER A 87 -6.45 16.58 -30.69
C SER A 87 -7.70 16.01 -31.35
N GLN A 88 -8.76 15.71 -30.60
CA GLN A 88 -10.03 15.23 -31.15
C GLN A 88 -10.89 16.38 -31.70
N PHE A 89 -10.81 17.57 -31.09
CA PHE A 89 -11.57 18.75 -31.51
C PHE A 89 -10.87 19.62 -32.56
N ASN A 90 -9.58 19.41 -32.82
CA ASN A 90 -8.78 20.20 -33.77
C ASN A 90 -8.53 19.46 -35.10
N VAL A 91 -9.36 18.46 -35.41
CA VAL A 91 -9.47 17.81 -36.73
C VAL A 91 -10.62 18.47 -37.48
N GLN A 92 -10.39 19.68 -37.95
CA GLN A 92 -11.15 20.37 -39.00
C GLN A 92 -10.14 21.09 -39.90
#